data_AF-A0A9E4EX90-F1
#
_entry.id   AF-A0A9E4EX90-F1
#
_cell.length_a   1.000
_cell.length_b   1.000
_cell.length_c   1.000
_cell.angle_alpha   90.00
_cell.angle_beta   90.00
_cell.angle_gamma   90.00
#
_symmetry.space_group_name_H-M   'P 1'
#
loop_
_entity.id
_entity.type
_entity.pdbx_description
1 polymer ?
#
loop_
_entity_poly.entity_id
_entity_poly.type
_entity_poly.pdbx_seq_one_letter_code
_entity_poly.pdbx_strand_id
1 'polypeptide(L)'
;MMKTLFDQYRRVHLVGIGGAGMEGLARLLAAKGCVVSGSDQADSPSVALLRQEGFAVAVGHDGQLVQGVDLVVYSAAVPADNPERQAAAHEGIPTASRAEVLGELSRAPLTLAVAGTHGKTTTASMAAAILRRAGLDPQVLIGGWINGRPQAESGSGEVFVVEADEFAGGFLHLYPSLALVTSIDAEHLDYYGSLEALERAFGQFLARLPFCGRSVLAGDGLVGERVLADLQRPHQTYGMAGDNDYRIAELEERTWGSRFALCFDGQKLGEIELVRNAAGAAALTCALQVEFAVIADALEQFGGADRRFQRKGEFAGVLVVDDYAHHPVELAAALAAARQSGRRVVAVFQPHLYSRTRDLAAAFACELAVADYVVLAAVYAAREAPLPGVDSTMIEEALRASGYKTVAYLPDREQLVAHLVDICRRGDLVLVMGAGDIGETAGELIAALAAGEHS
;
A
#
# COMPACT_ATOMS: atom_id res chain seq x y z
N MET A 1 -15.95 28.68 -8.95
CA MET A 1 -16.38 27.82 -7.83
C MET A 1 -16.30 28.61 -6.53
N MET A 2 -17.29 28.48 -5.64
CA MET A 2 -17.13 28.91 -4.25
C MET A 2 -16.03 28.05 -3.61
N LYS A 3 -15.12 28.71 -2.90
CA LYS A 3 -14.03 28.08 -2.18
C LYS A 3 -14.57 27.35 -0.93
N THR A 4 -14.01 26.20 -0.60
CA THR A 4 -14.29 25.50 0.65
C THR A 4 -13.79 26.33 1.85
N LEU A 5 -14.26 26.02 3.06
CA LEU A 5 -13.70 26.63 4.27
C LEU A 5 -12.22 26.32 4.43
N PHE A 6 -11.76 25.16 3.93
CA PHE A 6 -10.36 24.78 3.97
C PHE A 6 -9.48 25.67 3.08
N ASP A 7 -10.00 26.16 1.95
CA ASP A 7 -9.25 27.00 1.00
C ASP A 7 -8.84 28.38 1.58
N GLN A 8 -9.29 28.73 2.79
CA GLN A 8 -8.83 29.92 3.50
C GLN A 8 -7.39 29.78 4.02
N TYR A 9 -6.94 28.55 4.29
CA TYR A 9 -5.59 28.27 4.78
C TYR A 9 -4.60 28.32 3.61
N ARG A 10 -3.67 29.28 3.64
CA ARG A 10 -2.68 29.48 2.57
C ARG A 10 -1.30 29.01 2.96
N ARG A 11 -0.94 29.10 4.23
CA ARG A 11 0.33 28.64 4.79
C ARG A 11 0.06 27.47 5.72
N VAL A 12 0.56 26.30 5.36
CA VAL A 12 0.34 25.07 6.13
C VAL A 12 1.70 24.54 6.60
N HIS A 13 1.82 24.20 7.88
CA HIS A 13 3.00 23.56 8.43
C HIS A 13 2.69 22.10 8.82
N LEU A 14 3.51 21.16 8.34
CA LEU A 14 3.33 19.73 8.58
C LEU A 14 4.38 19.23 9.58
N VAL A 15 3.92 18.76 10.74
CA VAL A 15 4.76 18.13 11.77
C VAL A 15 4.87 16.63 11.49
N GLY A 16 6.09 16.13 11.32
CA GLY A 16 6.37 14.77 10.85
C GLY A 16 6.17 14.61 9.33
N ILE A 17 6.63 15.60 8.55
CA ILE A 17 6.39 15.69 7.11
C ILE A 17 7.03 14.54 6.31
N GLY A 18 8.09 13.91 6.84
CA GLY A 18 8.83 12.83 6.18
C GLY A 18 8.15 11.46 6.22
N GLY A 19 7.01 11.31 6.90
CA GLY A 19 6.25 10.06 6.90
C GLY A 19 5.56 9.79 5.57
N ALA A 20 5.44 8.51 5.17
CA ALA A 20 4.89 8.06 3.88
C ALA A 20 3.50 8.62 3.53
N GLY A 21 2.66 8.94 4.53
CA GLY A 21 1.36 9.58 4.32
C GLY A 21 1.37 11.12 4.35
N MET A 22 2.39 11.73 4.96
CA MET A 22 2.52 13.17 5.14
C MET A 22 3.23 13.82 3.95
N GLU A 23 4.22 13.15 3.37
CA GLU A 23 4.92 13.61 2.18
C GLU A 23 3.96 13.79 1.00
N GLY A 24 2.96 12.89 0.90
CA GLY A 24 1.95 12.98 -0.14
C GLY A 24 0.96 14.11 0.10
N LEU A 25 0.56 14.31 1.37
CA LEU A 25 -0.30 15.42 1.75
C LEU A 25 0.39 16.77 1.48
N ALA A 26 1.69 16.88 1.74
CA ALA A 26 2.48 18.08 1.43
C ALA A 26 2.36 18.48 -0.05
N ARG A 27 2.57 17.51 -0.96
CA ARG A 27 2.47 17.71 -2.41
C ARG A 27 1.07 18.08 -2.85
N LEU A 28 0.06 17.42 -2.32
CA LEU A 28 -1.34 17.71 -2.64
C LEU A 28 -1.74 19.13 -2.20
N LEU A 29 -1.34 19.55 -1.00
CA LEU A 29 -1.60 20.91 -0.50
C LEU A 29 -0.85 21.97 -1.33
N ALA A 30 0.41 21.72 -1.67
CA ALA A 30 1.19 22.60 -2.53
C ALA A 30 0.56 22.75 -3.92
N ALA A 31 0.10 21.64 -4.50
CA ALA A 31 -0.61 21.63 -5.77
C ALA A 31 -1.93 22.42 -5.75
N LYS A 32 -2.62 22.44 -4.60
CA LYS A 32 -3.79 23.31 -4.36
C LYS A 32 -3.43 24.79 -4.12
N GLY A 33 -2.15 25.14 -4.21
CA GLY A 33 -1.64 26.50 -4.07
C GLY A 33 -1.37 26.93 -2.63
N CYS A 34 -1.22 25.99 -1.69
CA CYS A 34 -0.73 26.29 -0.36
C CYS A 34 0.80 26.48 -0.38
N VAL A 35 1.31 27.38 0.46
CA VAL A 35 2.72 27.43 0.83
C VAL A 35 2.91 26.43 1.96
N VAL A 36 3.61 25.35 1.65
CA VAL A 36 3.78 24.22 2.58
C VAL A 36 5.19 24.24 3.18
N SER A 37 5.24 24.15 4.50
CA SER A 37 6.48 23.93 5.28
C SER A 37 6.30 22.72 6.18
N GLY A 38 7.36 22.25 6.81
CA GLY A 38 7.24 21.17 7.79
C GLY A 38 8.51 20.91 8.60
N SER A 39 8.37 19.98 9.52
CA SER A 39 9.43 19.48 10.39
C SER A 39 9.41 17.96 10.42
N ASP A 40 10.56 17.35 10.66
CA ASP A 40 10.65 15.93 10.97
C ASP A 40 11.74 15.67 12.01
N GLN A 41 11.65 14.56 12.75
CA GLN A 41 12.60 14.21 13.79
C GLN A 41 13.99 13.86 13.20
N ALA A 42 14.02 13.24 12.01
CA ALA A 42 15.23 12.74 11.38
C ALA A 42 15.42 13.29 9.96
N ASP A 43 16.68 13.39 9.53
CA ASP A 43 17.04 13.76 8.16
C ASP A 43 16.95 12.52 7.25
N SER A 44 15.72 12.15 6.89
CA SER A 44 15.43 10.94 6.11
C SER A 44 15.52 11.17 4.59
N PRO A 45 15.60 10.09 3.77
CA PRO A 45 15.52 10.21 2.32
C PRO A 45 14.28 10.97 1.83
N SER A 46 13.12 10.79 2.48
CA SER A 46 11.90 11.55 2.19
C SER A 46 12.06 13.05 2.48
N VAL A 47 12.70 13.43 3.59
CA VAL A 47 13.01 14.83 3.90
C VAL A 47 13.94 15.44 2.85
N ALA A 48 14.97 14.70 2.45
CA ALA A 48 15.89 15.14 1.39
C ALA A 48 15.16 15.37 0.06
N LEU A 49 14.26 14.47 -0.32
CA LEU A 49 13.46 14.59 -1.54
C LEU A 49 12.52 15.81 -1.50
N LEU A 50 11.80 16.02 -0.40
CA LEU A 50 10.92 17.19 -0.22
C LEU A 50 11.71 18.51 -0.33
N ARG A 51 12.91 18.58 0.25
CA ARG A 51 13.78 19.76 0.10
C ARG A 51 14.20 19.98 -1.35
N GLN A 52 14.53 18.92 -2.09
CA GLN A 52 14.86 19.01 -3.53
C GLN A 52 13.68 19.51 -4.36
N GLU A 53 12.46 19.18 -3.96
CA GLU A 53 11.21 19.68 -4.57
C GLU A 53 10.87 21.13 -4.16
N GLY A 54 11.64 21.73 -3.25
CA GLY A 54 11.50 23.13 -2.83
C GLY A 54 10.67 23.34 -1.57
N PHE A 55 10.28 22.28 -0.85
CA PHE A 55 9.61 22.43 0.45
C PHE A 55 10.58 22.93 1.53
N ALA A 56 10.11 23.84 2.37
CA ALA A 56 10.85 24.29 3.55
C ALA A 56 10.69 23.26 4.67
N VAL A 57 11.67 22.36 4.83
CA VAL A 57 11.66 21.29 5.84
C VAL A 57 12.79 21.44 6.85
N ALA A 58 12.44 21.53 8.13
CA ALA A 58 13.37 21.52 9.25
C ALA A 58 13.60 20.10 9.81
N VAL A 59 14.78 19.84 10.37
CA VAL A 59 15.06 18.62 11.16
C VAL A 59 15.09 19.00 12.63
N GLY A 60 14.36 18.25 13.45
CA GLY A 60 14.02 18.62 14.82
C GLY A 60 12.75 19.47 14.91
N HIS A 61 12.24 19.61 16.13
CA HIS A 61 11.01 20.34 16.40
C HIS A 61 11.25 21.61 17.22
N ASP A 62 10.70 22.73 16.77
CA ASP A 62 10.81 24.04 17.42
C ASP A 62 9.51 24.84 17.23
N GLY A 63 8.97 25.39 18.32
CA GLY A 63 7.77 26.22 18.29
C GLY A 63 7.88 27.47 17.41
N GLN A 64 9.09 27.94 17.09
CA GLN A 64 9.26 29.05 16.14
C GLN A 64 8.89 28.69 14.70
N LEU A 65 8.86 27.40 14.35
CA LEU A 65 8.57 26.95 12.98
C LEU A 65 7.11 27.18 12.56
N VAL A 66 6.20 27.41 13.50
CA VAL A 66 4.77 27.65 13.23
C VAL A 66 4.41 29.14 13.10
N GLN A 67 5.38 30.05 13.26
CA GLN A 67 5.11 31.48 13.19
C GLN A 67 4.59 31.91 11.81
N GLY A 68 3.45 32.60 11.79
CA GLY A 68 2.85 33.14 10.57
C GLY A 68 2.22 32.08 9.65
N VAL A 69 2.01 30.88 10.17
CA VAL A 69 1.29 29.76 9.54
C VAL A 69 -0.20 29.88 9.83
N ASP A 70 -1.05 29.47 8.88
CA ASP A 70 -2.52 29.53 9.01
C ASP A 70 -3.11 28.22 9.59
N LEU A 71 -2.42 27.10 9.41
CA LEU A 71 -2.83 25.76 9.86
C LEU A 71 -1.60 24.88 10.16
N VAL A 72 -1.61 24.19 11.31
CA VAL A 72 -0.63 23.15 11.64
C VAL A 72 -1.27 21.77 11.48
N VAL A 73 -0.63 20.92 10.69
CA VAL A 73 -1.07 19.54 10.42
C VAL A 73 -0.07 18.57 11.02
N TYR A 74 -0.54 17.55 11.73
CA TYR A 74 0.34 16.58 12.38
C TYR A 74 -0.01 15.13 12.03
N SER A 75 1.01 14.28 11.99
CA SER A 75 0.82 12.83 11.86
C SER A 75 0.35 12.20 13.19
N ALA A 76 -0.21 11.00 13.13
CA ALA A 76 -0.63 10.27 14.33
C ALA A 76 0.53 9.93 15.28
N ALA A 77 1.78 9.94 14.79
CA ALA A 77 2.97 9.67 15.58
C ALA A 77 3.46 10.90 16.38
N VAL A 78 2.95 12.10 16.08
CA VAL A 78 3.36 13.32 16.77
C VAL A 78 2.57 13.46 18.08
N PRO A 79 3.21 13.44 19.25
CA PRO A 79 2.52 13.54 20.53
C PRO A 79 2.00 14.97 20.81
N ALA A 80 1.07 15.11 21.74
CA ALA A 80 0.44 16.40 22.06
C ALA A 80 1.39 17.40 22.74
N ASP A 81 2.49 16.92 23.32
CA ASP A 81 3.54 17.72 23.95
C ASP A 81 4.62 18.19 22.97
N ASN A 82 4.49 17.88 21.68
CA ASN A 82 5.38 18.40 20.65
C ASN A 82 5.41 19.95 20.68
N PRO A 83 6.60 20.58 20.62
CA PRO A 83 6.74 22.03 20.82
C PRO A 83 6.03 22.86 19.75
N GLU A 84 5.93 22.38 18.50
CA GLU A 84 5.20 23.06 17.43
C GLU A 84 3.69 23.02 17.66
N ARG A 85 3.17 21.88 18.13
CA ARG A 85 1.76 21.74 18.48
C ARG A 85 1.37 22.63 19.67
N GLN A 86 2.23 22.71 20.69
CA GLN A 86 1.99 23.59 21.84
C GLN A 86 2.06 25.06 21.45
N ALA A 87 3.03 25.46 20.61
CA ALA A 87 3.15 26.81 20.11
C ALA A 87 1.92 27.21 19.28
N ALA A 88 1.47 26.35 18.36
CA ALA A 88 0.26 26.59 17.57
C ALA A 88 -0.97 26.82 18.45
N ALA A 89 -1.16 25.98 19.47
CA ALA A 89 -2.25 26.13 20.43
C ALA A 89 -2.16 27.43 21.24
N HIS A 90 -0.94 27.84 21.64
CA HIS A 90 -0.72 29.10 22.37
C HIS A 90 -1.00 30.33 21.52
N GLU A 91 -0.64 30.29 20.23
CA GLU A 91 -0.85 31.37 19.27
C GLU A 91 -2.26 31.39 18.65
N GLY A 92 -3.11 30.41 18.99
CA GLY A 92 -4.46 30.27 18.45
C GLY A 92 -4.51 29.83 16.99
N ILE A 93 -3.42 29.24 16.49
CA ILE A 93 -3.35 28.67 15.14
C ILE A 93 -4.12 27.34 15.14
N PRO A 94 -5.10 27.14 14.23
CA PRO A 94 -5.80 25.88 14.10
C PRO A 94 -4.84 24.71 13.91
N THR A 95 -5.13 23.60 14.57
CA THR A 95 -4.39 22.33 14.42
C THR A 95 -5.31 21.23 13.94
N ALA A 96 -4.85 20.39 13.03
CA ALA A 96 -5.61 19.23 12.55
C ALA A 96 -4.71 18.01 12.36
N SER A 97 -5.23 16.82 12.59
CA SER A 97 -4.56 15.58 12.22
C SER A 97 -4.54 15.40 10.71
N ARG A 98 -3.60 14.58 10.21
CA ARG A 98 -3.57 14.14 8.80
C ARG A 98 -4.93 13.61 8.33
N ALA A 99 -5.60 12.81 9.16
CA ALA A 99 -6.88 12.19 8.81
C ALA A 99 -8.00 13.22 8.66
N GLU A 100 -8.06 14.23 9.52
CA GLU A 100 -9.04 15.33 9.42
C GLU A 100 -8.82 16.16 8.15
N VAL A 101 -7.57 16.52 7.85
CA VAL A 101 -7.25 17.26 6.62
C VAL A 101 -7.62 16.44 5.38
N LEU A 102 -7.25 15.16 5.37
CA LEU A 102 -7.61 14.28 4.25
C LEU A 102 -9.13 14.11 4.12
N GLY A 103 -9.85 14.08 5.24
CA GLY A 103 -11.31 14.10 5.28
C GLY A 103 -11.90 15.31 4.56
N GLU A 104 -11.38 16.51 4.83
CA GLU A 104 -11.81 17.72 4.13
C GLU A 104 -11.44 17.70 2.64
N LEU A 105 -10.23 17.24 2.29
CA LEU A 105 -9.82 17.10 0.89
C LEU A 105 -10.65 16.04 0.14
N SER A 106 -11.13 15.01 0.84
CA SER A 106 -11.98 13.95 0.27
C SER A 106 -13.39 14.41 -0.06
N ARG A 107 -13.80 15.62 0.34
CA ARG A 107 -15.06 16.24 -0.08
C ARG A 107 -15.00 16.86 -1.49
N ALA A 108 -14.03 16.44 -2.30
CA ALA A 108 -13.94 16.81 -3.71
C ALA A 108 -15.24 16.45 -4.47
N PRO A 109 -15.50 17.05 -5.65
CA PRO A 109 -16.71 16.76 -6.42
C PRO A 109 -16.92 15.27 -6.69
N LEU A 110 -15.83 14.53 -6.92
CA LEU A 110 -15.85 13.09 -7.07
C LEU A 110 -14.65 12.43 -6.40
N THR A 111 -14.88 11.69 -5.31
CA THR A 111 -13.83 10.94 -4.60
C THR A 111 -14.01 9.44 -4.77
N LEU A 112 -12.96 8.77 -5.25
CA LEU A 112 -12.83 7.32 -5.30
C LEU A 112 -11.92 6.88 -4.17
N ALA A 113 -12.47 6.21 -3.17
CA ALA A 113 -11.70 5.66 -2.07
C ALA A 113 -11.50 4.16 -2.25
N VAL A 114 -10.27 3.68 -2.16
CA VAL A 114 -9.95 2.25 -2.23
C VAL A 114 -9.46 1.80 -0.86
N ALA A 115 -10.27 0.98 -0.20
CA ALA A 115 -10.02 0.41 1.12
C ALA A 115 -9.85 -1.12 1.03
N GLY A 116 -9.48 -1.72 2.15
CA GLY A 116 -9.39 -3.18 2.32
C GLY A 116 -8.06 -3.60 2.92
N THR A 117 -7.96 -4.81 3.48
CA THR A 117 -6.73 -5.23 4.16
C THR A 117 -5.56 -5.35 3.18
N HIS A 118 -5.78 -5.98 2.01
CA HIS A 118 -4.73 -6.21 1.01
C HIS A 118 -5.05 -5.56 -0.33
N GLY A 119 -4.03 -5.20 -1.12
CA GLY A 119 -4.21 -4.78 -2.52
C GLY A 119 -4.74 -3.35 -2.74
N LYS A 120 -4.87 -2.53 -1.68
CA LYS A 120 -5.32 -1.13 -1.75
C LYS A 120 -4.48 -0.29 -2.72
N THR A 121 -3.18 -0.18 -2.45
CA THR A 121 -2.21 0.61 -3.22
C THR A 121 -2.25 0.26 -4.70
N THR A 122 -2.20 -1.03 -5.01
CA THR A 122 -2.21 -1.56 -6.39
C THR A 122 -3.52 -1.21 -7.10
N THR A 123 -4.67 -1.40 -6.45
CA THR A 123 -5.98 -1.15 -7.04
C THR A 123 -6.24 0.35 -7.22
N ALA A 124 -5.86 1.18 -6.24
CA ALA A 124 -5.96 2.64 -6.35
C ALA A 124 -5.07 3.19 -7.47
N SER A 125 -3.87 2.62 -7.63
CA SER A 125 -2.93 3.01 -8.69
C SER A 125 -3.47 2.68 -10.08
N MET A 126 -4.10 1.50 -10.23
CA MET A 126 -4.78 1.12 -11.47
C MET A 126 -5.95 2.04 -11.77
N ALA A 127 -6.79 2.34 -10.77
CA ALA A 127 -7.91 3.27 -10.94
C ALA A 127 -7.42 4.66 -11.38
N ALA A 128 -6.36 5.18 -10.77
CA ALA A 128 -5.75 6.44 -11.18
C ALA A 128 -5.22 6.40 -12.62
N ALA A 129 -4.53 5.32 -13.02
CA ALA A 129 -4.02 5.15 -14.38
C ALA A 129 -5.16 5.10 -15.42
N ILE A 130 -6.23 4.35 -15.13
CA ILE A 130 -7.43 4.29 -15.97
C ILE A 130 -8.05 5.68 -16.15
N LEU A 131 -8.25 6.41 -15.06
CA LEU A 131 -8.85 7.75 -15.09
C LEU A 131 -7.98 8.76 -15.86
N ARG A 132 -6.65 8.68 -15.74
CA ARG A 132 -5.73 9.48 -16.57
C ARG A 132 -5.87 9.15 -18.04
N ARG A 133 -5.91 7.87 -18.39
CA ARG A 133 -6.09 7.44 -19.79
C ARG A 133 -7.45 7.87 -20.36
N ALA A 134 -8.48 7.94 -19.50
CA ALA A 134 -9.79 8.48 -19.84
C ALA A 134 -9.84 10.03 -19.94
N GLY A 135 -8.73 10.72 -19.69
CA GLY A 135 -8.65 12.19 -19.76
C GLY A 135 -9.28 12.93 -18.57
N LEU A 136 -9.58 12.23 -17.47
CA LEU A 136 -10.18 12.81 -16.27
C LEU A 136 -9.15 13.43 -15.31
N ASP A 137 -7.86 13.14 -15.51
CA ASP A 137 -6.71 13.73 -14.83
C ASP A 137 -6.90 13.90 -13.30
N PRO A 138 -7.00 12.79 -12.53
CA PRO A 138 -7.33 12.82 -11.11
C PRO A 138 -6.20 13.38 -10.26
N GLN A 139 -6.58 14.03 -9.16
CA GLN A 139 -5.71 14.18 -7.99
C GLN A 139 -5.57 12.82 -7.30
N VAL A 140 -4.37 12.45 -6.88
CA VAL A 140 -4.07 11.12 -6.34
C VAL A 140 -3.34 11.24 -5.02
N LEU A 141 -3.79 10.49 -4.02
CA LEU A 141 -3.07 10.28 -2.77
C LEU A 141 -3.14 8.80 -2.36
N ILE A 142 -2.10 8.05 -2.70
CA ILE A 142 -2.01 6.61 -2.44
C ILE A 142 -0.77 6.34 -1.57
N GLY A 143 -0.89 5.40 -0.63
CA GLY A 143 0.20 4.99 0.24
C GLY A 143 1.15 4.08 -0.53
N GLY A 144 2.12 4.64 -1.25
CA GLY A 144 3.08 3.85 -2.00
C GLY A 144 3.86 4.65 -3.04
N TRP A 145 4.80 3.97 -3.69
CA TRP A 145 5.65 4.54 -4.72
C TRP A 145 5.41 3.81 -6.06
N ILE A 146 5.48 4.55 -7.17
CA ILE A 146 5.54 3.98 -8.53
C ILE A 146 6.70 4.60 -9.27
N ASN A 147 7.57 3.76 -9.85
CA ASN A 147 8.75 4.19 -10.60
C ASN A 147 9.64 5.15 -9.80
N GLY A 148 9.80 4.89 -8.50
CA GLY A 148 10.64 5.68 -7.61
C GLY A 148 10.06 7.05 -7.24
N ARG A 149 8.73 7.24 -7.32
CA ARG A 149 8.05 8.47 -6.89
C ARG A 149 6.86 8.17 -5.98
N PRO A 150 6.64 8.98 -4.92
CA PRO A 150 5.42 8.91 -4.13
C PRO A 150 4.18 9.09 -5.02
N GLN A 151 3.17 8.25 -4.82
CA GLN A 151 1.87 8.35 -5.49
C GLN A 151 1.00 9.46 -4.88
N ALA A 152 1.56 10.66 -4.85
CA ALA A 152 0.88 11.89 -4.47
C ALA A 152 1.03 12.88 -5.61
N GLU A 153 0.07 12.80 -6.54
CA GLU A 153 0.13 13.52 -7.80
C GLU A 153 -1.01 14.53 -7.88
N SER A 154 -0.69 15.72 -8.37
CA SER A 154 -1.72 16.68 -8.75
C SER A 154 -2.28 16.32 -10.12
N GLY A 155 -3.60 16.22 -10.18
CA GLY A 155 -4.35 16.33 -11.43
C GLY A 155 -5.08 17.66 -11.49
N SER A 156 -5.38 18.11 -12.69
CA SER A 156 -6.21 19.30 -12.96
C SER A 156 -7.72 19.00 -12.91
N GLY A 157 -8.09 17.72 -12.86
CA GLY A 157 -9.47 17.27 -12.81
C GLY A 157 -10.14 17.39 -11.43
N GLU A 158 -11.45 17.12 -11.43
CA GLU A 158 -12.31 17.15 -10.24
C GLU A 158 -12.34 15.82 -9.48
N VAL A 159 -11.68 14.80 -10.02
CA VAL A 159 -11.62 13.45 -9.45
C VAL A 159 -10.48 13.36 -8.44
N PHE A 160 -10.76 12.80 -7.27
CA PHE A 160 -9.77 12.49 -6.26
C PHE A 160 -9.72 10.98 -6.02
N VAL A 161 -8.57 10.36 -6.25
CA VAL A 161 -8.33 8.95 -5.95
C VAL A 161 -7.51 8.87 -4.67
N VAL A 162 -8.03 8.15 -3.68
CA VAL A 162 -7.39 8.04 -2.37
C VAL A 162 -7.32 6.59 -1.91
N GLU A 163 -6.16 6.20 -1.39
CA GLU A 163 -6.03 4.98 -0.60
C GLU A 163 -6.62 5.22 0.80
N ALA A 164 -7.66 4.45 1.13
CA ALA A 164 -8.39 4.54 2.38
C ALA A 164 -7.84 3.53 3.38
N ASP A 165 -6.90 3.99 4.21
CA ASP A 165 -6.23 3.21 5.24
C ASP A 165 -7.12 3.01 6.47
N GLU A 166 -7.38 1.76 6.81
CA GLU A 166 -8.14 1.34 7.99
C GLU A 166 -7.34 1.50 9.29
N PHE A 167 -6.01 1.66 9.24
CA PHE A 167 -5.19 1.81 10.44
C PHE A 167 -5.67 3.01 11.29
N ALA A 168 -5.83 2.77 12.60
CA ALA A 168 -6.31 3.75 13.57
C ALA A 168 -7.62 4.46 13.18
N GLY A 169 -8.47 3.83 12.34
CA GLY A 169 -9.73 4.40 11.88
C GLY A 169 -9.59 5.55 10.89
N GLY A 170 -8.43 5.73 10.24
CA GLY A 170 -8.16 6.87 9.35
C GLY A 170 -9.19 7.03 8.22
N PHE A 171 -9.57 5.94 7.57
CA PHE A 171 -10.62 5.91 6.54
C PHE A 171 -11.99 6.40 7.02
N LEU A 172 -12.28 6.38 8.33
CA LEU A 172 -13.51 6.93 8.90
C LEU A 172 -13.50 8.46 8.89
N HIS A 173 -12.47 9.13 8.39
CA HIS A 173 -12.53 10.57 8.16
C HIS A 173 -12.91 10.92 6.72
N LEU A 174 -12.91 9.94 5.81
CA LEU A 174 -13.14 10.16 4.38
C LEU A 174 -14.63 10.25 4.04
N TYR A 175 -14.93 11.01 2.99
CA TYR A 175 -16.27 11.19 2.42
C TYR A 175 -16.29 10.79 0.94
N PRO A 176 -16.18 9.48 0.63
CA PRO A 176 -16.13 9.03 -0.76
C PRO A 176 -17.44 9.26 -1.51
N SER A 177 -17.34 9.42 -2.82
CA SER A 177 -18.46 9.33 -3.76
C SER A 177 -18.65 7.89 -4.27
N LEU A 178 -17.53 7.21 -4.51
CA LEU A 178 -17.46 5.78 -4.76
C LEU A 178 -16.41 5.16 -3.85
N ALA A 179 -16.68 3.95 -3.36
CA ALA A 179 -15.74 3.20 -2.55
C ALA A 179 -15.48 1.82 -3.17
N LEU A 180 -14.25 1.35 -3.07
CA LEU A 180 -13.91 -0.04 -3.33
C LEU A 180 -13.38 -0.69 -2.05
N VAL A 181 -13.79 -1.93 -1.77
CA VAL A 181 -13.19 -2.75 -0.70
C VAL A 181 -12.61 -4.02 -1.31
N THR A 182 -11.28 -4.18 -1.25
CA THR A 182 -10.54 -5.28 -1.88
C THR A 182 -10.56 -6.58 -1.07
N SER A 183 -10.54 -6.49 0.26
CA SER A 183 -10.64 -7.60 1.20
C SER A 183 -10.81 -7.10 2.64
N ILE A 184 -11.23 -7.95 3.55
CA ILE A 184 -11.19 -7.72 5.00
C ILE A 184 -10.64 -8.97 5.67
N ASP A 185 -9.47 -8.86 6.28
CA ASP A 185 -8.82 -9.93 7.04
C ASP A 185 -8.38 -9.41 8.42
N ALA A 186 -8.02 -10.32 9.32
CA ALA A 186 -7.67 -10.07 10.71
C ALA A 186 -6.33 -9.30 10.85
N GLU A 187 -6.34 -8.01 10.51
CA GLU A 187 -5.23 -7.09 10.65
C GLU A 187 -5.58 -5.91 11.57
N HIS A 188 -4.56 -5.28 12.15
CA HIS A 188 -4.71 -4.13 13.06
C HIS A 188 -5.61 -4.42 14.29
N LEU A 189 -5.63 -5.67 14.76
CA LEU A 189 -6.41 -6.09 15.93
C LEU A 189 -5.90 -5.50 17.25
N ASP A 190 -4.67 -4.97 17.27
CA ASP A 190 -4.15 -4.13 18.35
C ASP A 190 -4.98 -2.86 18.56
N TYR A 191 -5.57 -2.32 17.48
CA TYR A 191 -6.47 -1.17 17.52
C TYR A 191 -7.95 -1.59 17.61
N TYR A 192 -8.39 -2.52 16.77
CA TYR A 192 -9.80 -2.89 16.65
C TYR A 192 -10.27 -3.91 17.71
N GLY A 193 -9.36 -4.70 18.28
CA GLY A 193 -9.65 -5.75 19.25
C GLY A 193 -10.23 -7.05 18.67
N SER A 194 -10.98 -7.00 17.56
CA SER A 194 -11.50 -8.19 16.87
C SER A 194 -11.80 -7.94 15.40
N LEU A 195 -11.85 -9.03 14.61
CA LEU A 195 -12.27 -8.98 13.20
C LEU A 195 -13.69 -8.39 13.06
N GLU A 196 -14.61 -8.73 13.97
CA GLU A 196 -15.95 -8.17 13.97
C GLU A 196 -15.97 -6.64 14.17
N ALA A 197 -15.05 -6.11 14.98
CA ALA A 197 -14.91 -4.67 15.16
C ALA A 197 -14.34 -4.00 13.92
N LEU A 198 -13.39 -4.64 13.23
CA LEU A 198 -12.85 -4.20 11.95
C LEU A 198 -13.95 -4.20 10.86
N GLU A 199 -14.73 -5.27 10.72
CA GLU A 199 -15.87 -5.34 9.80
C GLU A 199 -16.89 -4.22 10.06
N ARG A 200 -17.21 -3.94 11.33
CA ARG A 200 -18.08 -2.81 11.68
C ARG A 200 -17.49 -1.46 11.25
N ALA A 201 -16.18 -1.28 11.36
CA ALA A 201 -15.52 -0.07 10.90
C ALA A 201 -15.61 0.08 9.37
N PHE A 202 -15.43 -1.01 8.60
CA PHE A 202 -15.69 -1.02 7.16
C PHE A 202 -17.15 -0.67 6.82
N GLY A 203 -18.12 -1.22 7.55
CA GLY A 203 -19.53 -0.85 7.42
C GLY A 203 -19.77 0.64 7.68
N GLN A 204 -19.15 1.21 8.71
CA GLN A 204 -19.22 2.66 9.01
C GLN A 204 -18.59 3.51 7.90
N PHE A 205 -17.46 3.08 7.33
CA PHE A 205 -16.83 3.74 6.19
C PHE A 205 -17.77 3.75 4.96
N LEU A 206 -18.35 2.60 4.61
CA LEU A 206 -19.28 2.48 3.48
C LEU A 206 -20.57 3.29 3.71
N ALA A 207 -21.03 3.42 4.96
CA ALA A 207 -22.17 4.26 5.31
C ALA A 207 -21.94 5.76 5.08
N ARG A 208 -20.69 6.20 4.92
CA ARG A 208 -20.35 7.60 4.58
C ARG A 208 -20.58 7.96 3.12
N LEU A 209 -20.77 6.98 2.25
CA LEU A 209 -21.17 7.22 0.88
C LEU A 209 -22.49 8.03 0.85
N PRO A 210 -22.60 9.05 -0.02
CA PRO A 210 -23.83 9.79 -0.21
C PRO A 210 -24.95 8.85 -0.70
N PHE A 211 -26.21 9.30 -0.63
CA PHE A 211 -27.34 8.46 -1.08
C PHE A 211 -27.24 8.05 -2.57
N CYS A 212 -26.56 8.86 -3.38
CA CYS A 212 -26.28 8.61 -4.79
C CYS A 212 -24.91 7.93 -5.03
N GLY A 213 -24.16 7.67 -3.96
CA GLY A 213 -22.89 6.94 -4.01
C GLY A 213 -23.12 5.44 -4.13
N ARG A 214 -22.05 4.73 -4.48
CA ARG A 214 -22.06 3.26 -4.61
C ARG A 214 -20.73 2.66 -4.18
N SER A 215 -20.76 1.38 -3.83
CA SER A 215 -19.54 0.62 -3.53
C SER A 215 -19.31 -0.54 -4.48
N VAL A 216 -18.04 -0.87 -4.72
CA VAL A 216 -17.61 -2.10 -5.38
C VAL A 216 -16.88 -2.96 -4.35
N LEU A 217 -17.33 -4.19 -4.13
CA LEU A 217 -16.83 -5.04 -3.06
C LEU A 217 -16.23 -6.31 -3.65
N ALA A 218 -15.09 -6.74 -3.13
CA ALA A 218 -14.56 -8.05 -3.48
C ALA A 218 -15.51 -9.13 -2.97
N GLY A 219 -16.00 -9.96 -3.89
CA GLY A 219 -16.77 -11.14 -3.55
C GLY A 219 -15.87 -12.32 -3.23
N ASP A 220 -16.38 -13.53 -3.44
CA ASP A 220 -15.70 -14.79 -3.14
C ASP A 220 -15.32 -14.93 -1.65
N GLY A 221 -16.09 -14.31 -0.75
CA GLY A 221 -15.86 -14.32 0.70
C GLY A 221 -14.73 -13.39 1.17
N LEU A 222 -14.14 -12.57 0.29
CA LEU A 222 -13.10 -11.61 0.70
C LEU A 222 -13.63 -10.43 1.52
N VAL A 223 -14.91 -10.11 1.38
CA VAL A 223 -15.61 -9.16 2.24
C VAL A 223 -16.65 -9.94 3.04
N GLY A 224 -16.57 -9.85 4.36
CA GLY A 224 -17.42 -10.62 5.27
C GLY A 224 -18.90 -10.32 5.10
N GLU A 225 -19.74 -11.36 5.25
CA GLU A 225 -21.20 -11.26 5.11
C GLU A 225 -21.82 -10.20 6.03
N ARG A 226 -21.22 -9.93 7.19
CA ARG A 226 -21.67 -8.90 8.12
C ARG A 226 -21.63 -7.51 7.49
N VAL A 227 -20.56 -7.19 6.75
CA VAL A 227 -20.45 -5.91 6.06
C VAL A 227 -21.55 -5.81 5.00
N LEU A 228 -21.79 -6.89 4.25
CA LEU A 228 -22.83 -6.93 3.22
C LEU A 228 -24.23 -6.74 3.81
N ALA A 229 -24.51 -7.36 4.97
CA ALA A 229 -25.81 -7.29 5.64
C ALA A 229 -26.15 -5.87 6.15
N ASP A 230 -25.14 -5.10 6.55
CA ASP A 230 -25.30 -3.74 7.10
C ASP A 230 -25.31 -2.63 6.02
N LEU A 231 -25.12 -2.97 4.75
CA LEU A 231 -25.08 -2.00 3.66
C LEU A 231 -26.44 -1.39 3.35
N GLN A 232 -26.51 -0.06 3.42
CA GLN A 232 -27.69 0.72 3.01
C GLN A 232 -27.56 1.35 1.62
N ARG A 233 -26.36 1.35 1.04
CA ARG A 233 -26.08 1.94 -0.26
C ARG A 233 -26.01 0.86 -1.34
N PRO A 234 -26.34 1.21 -2.61
CA PRO A 234 -26.14 0.29 -3.72
C PRO A 234 -24.69 -0.19 -3.76
N HIS A 235 -24.51 -1.49 -3.93
CA HIS A 235 -23.19 -2.10 -4.09
C HIS A 235 -23.19 -3.05 -5.28
N GLN A 236 -22.00 -3.28 -5.82
CA GLN A 236 -21.72 -4.32 -6.81
C GLN A 236 -20.57 -5.17 -6.31
N THR A 237 -20.56 -6.45 -6.65
CA THR A 237 -19.49 -7.38 -6.28
C THR A 237 -18.58 -7.71 -7.46
N TYR A 238 -17.32 -8.04 -7.19
CA TYR A 238 -16.40 -8.56 -8.20
C TYR A 238 -15.63 -9.79 -7.71
N GLY A 239 -15.48 -10.79 -8.57
CA GLY A 239 -14.84 -12.06 -8.20
C GLY A 239 -15.02 -13.16 -9.24
N MET A 240 -14.59 -14.37 -8.90
CA MET A 240 -14.67 -15.55 -9.77
C MET A 240 -16.01 -16.28 -9.64
N ALA A 241 -16.67 -16.20 -8.48
CA ALA A 241 -17.94 -16.86 -8.25
C ALA A 241 -19.03 -16.32 -9.19
N GLY A 242 -19.98 -17.20 -9.54
CA GLY A 242 -21.01 -16.92 -10.55
C GLY A 242 -22.07 -15.89 -10.15
N ASP A 243 -22.16 -15.59 -8.86
CA ASP A 243 -23.06 -14.62 -8.25
C ASP A 243 -22.44 -13.21 -8.10
N ASN A 244 -21.19 -13.01 -8.55
CA ASN A 244 -20.60 -11.69 -8.63
C ASN A 244 -21.19 -10.87 -9.79
N ASP A 245 -21.47 -9.58 -9.57
CA ASP A 245 -21.93 -8.67 -10.63
C ASP A 245 -20.87 -8.53 -11.74
N TYR A 246 -19.61 -8.32 -11.33
CA TYR A 246 -18.44 -8.32 -12.20
C TYR A 246 -17.69 -9.64 -12.05
N ARG A 247 -17.89 -10.55 -13.00
CA ARG A 247 -17.32 -11.89 -12.96
C ARG A 247 -16.01 -11.98 -13.72
N ILE A 248 -14.99 -12.52 -13.06
CA ILE A 248 -13.72 -12.96 -13.64
C ILE A 248 -13.95 -14.36 -14.22
N ALA A 249 -13.94 -14.47 -15.54
CA ALA A 249 -14.09 -15.73 -16.27
C ALA A 249 -12.82 -16.03 -17.08
N GLU A 250 -12.66 -17.28 -17.52
CA GLU A 250 -11.56 -17.69 -18.42
C GLU A 250 -10.17 -17.33 -17.86
N LEU A 251 -9.98 -17.47 -16.54
CA LEU A 251 -8.72 -17.14 -15.88
C LEU A 251 -7.59 -18.06 -16.34
N GLU A 252 -6.58 -17.47 -16.97
CA GLU A 252 -5.32 -18.08 -17.35
C GLU A 252 -4.20 -17.46 -16.51
N GLU A 253 -3.61 -18.24 -15.60
CA GLU A 253 -2.43 -17.81 -14.85
C GLU A 253 -1.19 -17.82 -15.76
N ARG A 254 -0.38 -16.77 -15.68
CA ARG A 254 0.85 -16.61 -16.47
C ARG A 254 2.03 -16.33 -15.53
N THR A 255 3.25 -16.49 -16.03
CA THR A 255 4.47 -16.22 -15.25
C THR A 255 4.53 -14.80 -14.69
N TRP A 256 3.88 -13.84 -15.36
CA TRP A 256 3.84 -12.43 -14.96
C TRP A 256 2.40 -11.92 -15.01
N GLY A 257 1.61 -12.24 -13.98
CA GLY A 257 0.21 -11.83 -13.86
C GLY A 257 -0.75 -12.91 -14.38
N SER A 258 -1.96 -12.48 -14.77
CA SER A 258 -2.99 -13.38 -15.27
C SER A 258 -3.74 -12.74 -16.42
N ARG A 259 -4.32 -13.56 -17.30
CA ARG A 259 -5.28 -13.10 -18.30
C ARG A 259 -6.66 -13.60 -17.92
N PHE A 260 -7.67 -12.74 -18.02
CA PHE A 260 -9.05 -13.13 -17.76
C PHE A 260 -10.04 -12.29 -18.56
N ALA A 261 -11.23 -12.83 -18.78
CA ALA A 261 -12.38 -12.10 -19.27
C ALA A 261 -13.13 -11.44 -18.09
N LEU A 262 -13.40 -10.13 -18.17
CA LEU A 262 -14.30 -9.47 -17.24
C LEU A 262 -15.70 -9.44 -17.85
N CYS A 263 -16.67 -9.98 -17.13
CA CYS A 263 -18.07 -9.98 -17.51
C CYS A 263 -18.88 -9.13 -16.54
N PHE A 264 -19.90 -8.42 -17.02
CA PHE A 264 -20.87 -7.71 -16.20
C PHE A 264 -22.28 -8.15 -16.59
N ASP A 265 -23.08 -8.59 -15.62
CA ASP A 265 -24.45 -9.10 -15.84
C ASP A 265 -24.54 -10.16 -16.96
N GLY A 266 -23.60 -11.11 -16.94
CA GLY A 266 -23.49 -12.19 -17.93
C GLY A 266 -22.90 -11.79 -19.30
N GLN A 267 -22.65 -10.51 -19.56
CA GLN A 267 -22.05 -10.03 -20.81
C GLN A 267 -20.54 -9.84 -20.68
N LYS A 268 -19.74 -10.40 -21.60
CA LYS A 268 -18.29 -10.18 -21.65
C LYS A 268 -18.01 -8.74 -22.06
N LEU A 269 -17.39 -7.96 -21.17
CA LEU A 269 -16.93 -6.60 -21.45
C LEU A 269 -15.66 -6.62 -22.30
N GLY A 270 -14.76 -7.54 -21.98
CA GLY A 270 -13.53 -7.80 -22.71
C GLY A 270 -12.50 -8.53 -21.85
N GLU A 271 -11.23 -8.44 -22.23
CA GLU A 271 -10.15 -9.17 -21.57
C GLU A 271 -9.16 -8.22 -20.90
N ILE A 272 -8.57 -8.67 -19.79
CA ILE A 272 -7.57 -7.95 -19.00
C ILE A 272 -6.38 -8.88 -18.80
N GLU A 273 -5.17 -8.37 -19.03
CA GLU A 273 -3.91 -9.05 -18.74
C GLU A 273 -3.25 -8.43 -17.52
N LEU A 274 -3.75 -8.75 -16.32
CA LEU A 274 -3.18 -8.26 -15.07
C LEU A 274 -3.66 -9.06 -13.85
N VAL A 275 -3.18 -8.70 -12.66
CA VAL A 275 -3.61 -9.32 -11.38
C VAL A 275 -5.09 -9.04 -11.06
N ARG A 276 -5.69 -9.86 -10.19
CA ARG A 276 -7.11 -9.77 -9.79
C ARG A 276 -7.58 -8.36 -9.35
N ASN A 277 -6.69 -7.56 -8.76
CA ASN A 277 -6.95 -6.17 -8.39
C ASN A 277 -7.43 -5.30 -9.57
N ALA A 278 -7.02 -5.64 -10.79
CA ALA A 278 -7.45 -4.96 -12.00
C ALA A 278 -8.95 -5.11 -12.26
N ALA A 279 -9.57 -6.24 -11.88
CA ALA A 279 -11.02 -6.40 -11.98
C ALA A 279 -11.76 -5.41 -11.07
N GLY A 280 -11.26 -5.19 -9.85
CA GLY A 280 -11.80 -4.20 -8.93
C GLY A 280 -11.66 -2.77 -9.47
N ALA A 281 -10.46 -2.39 -9.94
CA ALA A 281 -10.23 -1.08 -10.55
C ALA A 281 -11.09 -0.84 -11.81
N ALA A 282 -11.24 -1.87 -12.66
CA ALA A 282 -12.12 -1.83 -13.82
C ALA A 282 -13.59 -1.66 -13.40
N ALA A 283 -14.09 -2.46 -12.46
CA ALA A 283 -15.46 -2.34 -11.97
C ALA A 283 -15.75 -0.95 -11.36
N LEU A 284 -14.81 -0.40 -10.58
CA LEU A 284 -14.92 0.93 -9.98
C LEU A 284 -14.97 2.06 -11.03
N THR A 285 -14.21 1.93 -12.12
CA THR A 285 -14.16 2.95 -13.19
C THR A 285 -15.25 2.76 -14.24
N CYS A 286 -15.71 1.54 -14.49
CA CYS A 286 -16.97 1.25 -15.22
C CYS A 286 -18.17 1.93 -14.54
N ALA A 287 -18.19 1.97 -13.20
CA ALA A 287 -19.21 2.70 -12.44
C ALA A 287 -19.21 4.22 -12.70
N LEU A 288 -18.13 4.77 -13.25
CA LEU A 288 -18.01 6.15 -13.73
C LEU A 288 -18.22 6.28 -15.24
N GLN A 289 -18.70 5.22 -15.90
CA GLN A 289 -18.95 5.18 -17.34
C GLN A 289 -17.68 5.38 -18.18
N VAL A 290 -16.52 5.00 -17.65
CA VAL A 290 -15.31 4.88 -18.47
C VAL A 290 -15.49 3.68 -19.40
N GLU A 291 -15.31 3.89 -20.70
CA GLU A 291 -15.42 2.84 -21.72
C GLU A 291 -14.43 1.71 -21.47
N PHE A 292 -14.89 0.45 -21.54
CA PHE A 292 -14.05 -0.71 -21.20
C PHE A 292 -12.79 -0.81 -22.06
N ALA A 293 -12.85 -0.38 -23.32
CA ALA A 293 -11.68 -0.34 -24.19
C ALA A 293 -10.56 0.58 -23.65
N VAL A 294 -10.92 1.71 -23.04
CA VAL A 294 -9.98 2.63 -22.38
C VAL A 294 -9.42 2.01 -21.11
N ILE A 295 -10.26 1.31 -20.35
CA ILE A 295 -9.88 0.58 -19.14
C ILE A 295 -8.83 -0.49 -19.46
N ALA A 296 -9.12 -1.35 -20.45
CA ALA A 296 -8.23 -2.43 -20.85
C ALA A 296 -6.88 -1.90 -21.33
N ASP A 297 -6.86 -0.88 -22.20
CA ASP A 297 -5.65 -0.24 -22.71
C ASP A 297 -4.81 0.44 -21.60
N ALA A 298 -5.46 1.06 -20.61
CA ALA A 298 -4.77 1.64 -19.46
C ALA A 298 -4.12 0.57 -18.57
N LEU A 299 -4.81 -0.56 -18.36
CA LEU A 299 -4.31 -1.68 -17.57
C LEU A 299 -3.16 -2.40 -18.29
N GLU A 300 -3.24 -2.59 -19.60
CA GLU A 300 -2.15 -3.19 -20.40
C GLU A 300 -0.85 -2.35 -20.30
N GLN A 301 -0.97 -1.03 -20.22
CA GLN A 301 0.16 -0.11 -20.07
C GLN A 301 0.59 0.10 -18.61
N PHE A 302 -0.11 -0.49 -17.64
CA PHE A 302 0.19 -0.32 -16.22
C PHE A 302 1.48 -1.06 -15.86
N GLY A 303 2.58 -0.30 -15.66
CA GLY A 303 3.91 -0.83 -15.36
C GLY A 303 4.10 -1.48 -13.98
N GLY A 304 3.02 -1.70 -13.21
CA GLY A 304 3.07 -2.22 -11.85
C GLY A 304 3.27 -1.13 -10.79
N ALA A 305 3.12 -1.51 -9.52
CA ALA A 305 3.48 -0.66 -8.38
C ALA A 305 4.86 -1.08 -7.84
N ASP A 306 5.64 -0.14 -7.30
CA ASP A 306 6.96 -0.49 -6.76
C ASP A 306 6.80 -1.49 -5.61
N ARG A 307 7.72 -2.45 -5.55
CA ARG A 307 7.72 -3.53 -4.55
C ARG A 307 6.41 -4.35 -4.54
N ARG A 308 5.70 -4.49 -5.66
CA ARG A 308 4.55 -5.41 -5.78
C ARG A 308 4.84 -6.41 -6.89
N PHE A 309 5.45 -7.53 -6.51
CA PHE A 309 6.04 -8.53 -7.39
C PHE A 309 6.94 -7.90 -8.48
N GLN A 310 7.72 -6.90 -8.07
CA GLN A 310 8.47 -6.05 -8.98
C GLN A 310 9.73 -6.77 -9.46
N ARG A 311 9.83 -7.00 -10.78
CA ARG A 311 11.06 -7.50 -11.39
C ARG A 311 12.16 -6.44 -11.29
N LYS A 312 13.21 -6.74 -10.52
CA LYS A 312 14.38 -5.84 -10.36
C LYS A 312 15.44 -6.08 -11.44
N GLY A 313 15.50 -7.29 -11.98
CA GLY A 313 16.36 -7.65 -13.10
C GLY A 313 16.74 -9.12 -13.10
N GLU A 314 17.55 -9.54 -14.07
CA GLU A 314 18.12 -10.89 -14.13
C GLU A 314 19.62 -10.80 -14.41
N PHE A 315 20.42 -11.35 -13.50
CA PHE A 315 21.89 -11.26 -13.50
C PHE A 315 22.47 -12.64 -13.20
N ALA A 316 23.51 -13.07 -13.92
CA ALA A 316 24.04 -14.43 -13.88
C ALA A 316 22.99 -15.54 -14.09
N GLY A 317 21.86 -15.21 -14.75
CA GLY A 317 20.70 -16.08 -14.91
C GLY A 317 19.88 -16.29 -13.63
N VAL A 318 20.07 -15.46 -12.60
CA VAL A 318 19.26 -15.37 -11.38
C VAL A 318 18.28 -14.21 -11.54
N LEU A 319 16.99 -14.50 -11.44
CA LEU A 319 15.94 -13.48 -11.50
C LEU A 319 15.70 -12.92 -10.10
N VAL A 320 15.76 -11.61 -9.92
CA VAL A 320 15.51 -10.94 -8.64
C VAL A 320 14.17 -10.21 -8.68
N VAL A 321 13.31 -10.51 -7.71
CA VAL A 321 11.96 -9.94 -7.55
C VAL A 321 11.83 -9.35 -6.14
N ASP A 322 11.25 -8.16 -6.03
CA ASP A 322 10.99 -7.44 -4.77
C ASP A 322 9.48 -7.33 -4.54
N ASP A 323 9.03 -7.70 -3.34
CA ASP A 323 7.63 -7.67 -2.92
C ASP A 323 7.47 -7.12 -1.50
N TYR A 324 6.42 -6.32 -1.29
CA TYR A 324 6.05 -5.71 -0.03
C TYR A 324 5.30 -6.67 0.90
N ALA A 325 5.06 -7.91 0.47
CA ALA A 325 4.40 -8.96 1.23
C ALA A 325 4.99 -9.09 2.64
N HIS A 326 4.15 -8.88 3.64
CA HIS A 326 4.55 -8.92 5.06
C HIS A 326 3.50 -9.59 5.96
N HIS A 327 2.36 -9.98 5.39
CA HIS A 327 1.34 -10.83 6.01
C HIS A 327 1.33 -12.23 5.35
N PRO A 328 1.00 -13.33 6.06
CA PRO A 328 1.02 -14.68 5.47
C PRO A 328 0.22 -14.80 4.16
N VAL A 329 -0.97 -14.20 4.09
CA VAL A 329 -1.79 -14.19 2.86
C VAL A 329 -1.06 -13.55 1.67
N GLU A 330 -0.31 -12.48 1.91
CA GLU A 330 0.48 -11.80 0.86
C GLU A 330 1.70 -12.64 0.45
N LEU A 331 2.37 -13.28 1.42
CA LEU A 331 3.49 -14.18 1.16
C LEU A 331 3.04 -15.38 0.31
N ALA A 332 1.90 -15.97 0.66
CA ALA A 332 1.30 -17.08 -0.07
C ALA A 332 1.09 -16.72 -1.55
N ALA A 333 0.50 -15.55 -1.80
CA ALA A 333 0.26 -15.06 -3.16
C ALA A 333 1.57 -14.82 -3.93
N ALA A 334 2.56 -14.15 -3.31
CA ALA A 334 3.84 -13.88 -3.95
C ALA A 334 4.63 -15.16 -4.24
N LEU A 335 4.65 -16.11 -3.31
CA LEU A 335 5.32 -17.41 -3.48
C LEU A 335 4.64 -18.29 -4.53
N ALA A 336 3.31 -18.29 -4.59
CA ALA A 336 2.56 -18.98 -5.63
C ALA A 336 2.92 -18.43 -7.02
N ALA A 337 2.95 -17.10 -7.19
CA ALA A 337 3.37 -16.45 -8.42
C ALA A 337 4.83 -16.80 -8.78
N ALA A 338 5.74 -16.80 -7.81
CA ALA A 338 7.13 -17.19 -8.03
C ALA A 338 7.25 -18.65 -8.49
N ARG A 339 6.46 -19.57 -7.94
CA ARG A 339 6.45 -20.99 -8.32
C ARG A 339 5.95 -21.24 -9.75
N GLN A 340 5.02 -20.43 -10.24
CA GLN A 340 4.54 -20.50 -11.63
C GLN A 340 5.64 -20.21 -12.66
N SER A 341 6.75 -19.58 -12.27
CA SER A 341 7.89 -19.36 -13.15
C SER A 341 8.63 -20.64 -13.54
N GLY A 342 8.39 -21.76 -12.83
CA GLY A 342 9.13 -23.01 -13.01
C GLY A 342 10.59 -22.95 -12.58
N ARG A 343 11.02 -21.83 -11.98
CA ARG A 343 12.35 -21.63 -11.41
C ARG A 343 12.43 -22.20 -9.98
N ARG A 344 13.65 -22.46 -9.52
CA ARG A 344 13.90 -22.72 -8.09
C ARG A 344 13.71 -21.43 -7.32
N VAL A 345 12.88 -21.43 -6.30
CA VAL A 345 12.50 -20.24 -5.53
C VAL A 345 13.37 -20.13 -4.27
N VAL A 346 14.13 -19.04 -4.16
CA VAL A 346 14.85 -18.63 -2.95
C VAL A 346 14.07 -17.48 -2.33
N ALA A 347 13.37 -17.76 -1.23
CA ALA A 347 12.57 -16.78 -0.51
C ALA A 347 13.43 -16.05 0.55
N VAL A 348 13.53 -14.74 0.45
CA VAL A 348 14.22 -13.88 1.42
C VAL A 348 13.16 -13.07 2.14
N PHE A 349 12.98 -13.27 3.44
CA PHE A 349 11.88 -12.65 4.19
C PHE A 349 12.38 -11.84 5.38
N GLN A 350 11.92 -10.60 5.48
CA GLN A 350 12.09 -9.73 6.64
C GLN A 350 10.74 -9.55 7.35
N PRO A 351 10.54 -10.17 8.53
CA PRO A 351 9.32 -9.96 9.30
C PRO A 351 9.18 -8.49 9.73
N HIS A 352 7.95 -7.96 9.72
CA HIS A 352 7.65 -6.58 10.08
C HIS A 352 6.79 -6.52 11.35
N LEU A 353 7.26 -5.79 12.37
CA LEU A 353 6.78 -5.75 13.77
C LEU A 353 7.10 -7.02 14.59
N TYR A 354 7.45 -6.82 15.86
CA TYR A 354 7.66 -7.92 16.81
C TYR A 354 6.33 -8.56 17.18
N SER A 355 5.29 -7.78 17.45
CA SER A 355 3.94 -8.29 17.75
C SER A 355 3.43 -9.25 16.69
N ARG A 356 3.50 -8.85 15.41
CA ARG A 356 3.09 -9.68 14.27
C ARG A 356 3.94 -10.95 14.15
N THR A 357 5.25 -10.85 14.36
CA THR A 357 6.15 -12.02 14.34
C THR A 357 5.76 -13.02 15.41
N ARG A 358 5.53 -12.56 16.65
CA ARG A 358 5.06 -13.41 17.76
C ARG A 358 3.74 -14.10 17.43
N ASP A 359 2.78 -13.35 16.88
CA ASP A 359 1.41 -13.83 16.69
C ASP A 359 1.26 -14.75 15.47
N LEU A 360 2.08 -14.55 14.42
CA LEU A 360 1.93 -15.22 13.12
C LEU A 360 3.12 -16.09 12.71
N ALA A 361 4.11 -16.35 13.58
CA ALA A 361 5.31 -17.13 13.23
C ALA A 361 5.00 -18.47 12.54
N ALA A 362 4.03 -19.22 13.07
CA ALA A 362 3.63 -20.52 12.50
C ALA A 362 2.97 -20.37 11.12
N ALA A 363 2.16 -19.32 10.91
CA ALA A 363 1.55 -19.03 9.63
C ALA A 363 2.61 -18.62 8.59
N PHE A 364 3.55 -17.74 8.97
CA PHE A 364 4.69 -17.40 8.11
C PHE A 364 5.49 -18.64 7.71
N ALA A 365 5.81 -19.51 8.66
CA ALA A 365 6.52 -20.75 8.39
C ALA A 365 5.76 -21.68 7.42
N CYS A 366 4.45 -21.79 7.56
CA CYS A 366 3.60 -22.56 6.66
C CYS A 366 3.70 -22.05 5.21
N GLU A 367 3.54 -20.74 5.02
CA GLU A 367 3.59 -20.15 3.68
C GLU A 367 4.99 -20.19 3.07
N LEU A 368 6.04 -19.92 3.86
CA LEU A 368 7.43 -19.96 3.39
C LEU A 368 7.91 -21.37 2.99
N ALA A 369 7.31 -22.42 3.56
CA ALA A 369 7.74 -23.81 3.31
C ALA A 369 7.56 -24.27 1.86
N VAL A 370 6.82 -23.52 1.03
CA VAL A 370 6.67 -23.80 -0.41
C VAL A 370 7.91 -23.41 -1.24
N ALA A 371 8.80 -22.58 -0.69
CA ALA A 371 10.05 -22.18 -1.33
C ALA A 371 11.09 -23.30 -1.26
N ASP A 372 12.01 -23.36 -2.22
CA ASP A 372 13.09 -24.35 -2.23
C ASP A 372 14.21 -24.01 -1.22
N TYR A 373 14.37 -22.73 -0.89
CA TYR A 373 15.28 -22.24 0.14
C TYR A 373 14.71 -20.98 0.81
N VAL A 374 14.81 -20.88 2.14
CA VAL A 374 14.37 -19.70 2.90
C VAL A 374 15.56 -19.02 3.58
N VAL A 375 15.67 -17.71 3.43
CA VAL A 375 16.59 -16.85 4.18
C VAL A 375 15.76 -15.85 4.98
N LEU A 376 15.95 -15.83 6.30
CA LEU A 376 15.26 -14.92 7.21
C LEU A 376 16.21 -13.79 7.62
N ALA A 377 15.77 -12.54 7.49
CA ALA A 377 16.46 -11.36 8.00
C ALA A 377 16.03 -11.06 9.45
N ALA A 378 16.69 -10.09 10.11
CA ALA A 378 16.24 -9.58 11.41
C ALA A 378 14.84 -8.95 11.32
N VAL A 379 14.06 -9.01 12.40
CA VAL A 379 12.73 -8.36 12.46
C VAL A 379 12.90 -6.86 12.29
N TYR A 380 12.18 -6.29 11.33
CA TYR A 380 12.06 -4.85 11.18
C TYR A 380 11.07 -4.30 12.21
N ALA A 381 11.60 -3.62 13.23
CA ALA A 381 10.84 -3.12 14.36
C ALA A 381 9.75 -2.09 13.97
N ALA A 382 10.00 -1.32 12.91
CA ALA A 382 9.23 -0.13 12.55
C ALA A 382 9.03 0.82 13.76
N ARG A 383 7.91 0.67 14.47
CA ARG A 383 7.50 1.53 15.59
C ARG A 383 7.58 0.86 16.96
N GLU A 384 7.90 -0.43 17.02
CA GLU A 384 7.88 -1.21 18.26
C GLU A 384 9.24 -1.24 18.95
N ALA A 385 9.22 -1.25 20.28
CA ALA A 385 10.40 -1.65 21.05
C ALA A 385 10.61 -3.17 20.89
N PRO A 386 11.87 -3.65 20.89
CA PRO A 386 12.16 -5.08 20.89
C PRO A 386 11.39 -5.84 21.98
N LEU A 387 10.70 -6.91 21.59
CA LEU A 387 10.04 -7.81 22.53
C LEU A 387 11.02 -8.93 22.94
N PRO A 388 11.26 -9.14 24.24
CA PRO A 388 12.17 -10.21 24.68
C PRO A 388 11.73 -11.58 24.15
N GLY A 389 12.66 -12.29 23.51
CA GLY A 389 12.43 -13.63 22.95
C GLY A 389 11.62 -13.67 21.65
N VAL A 390 11.38 -12.52 21.01
CA VAL A 390 10.70 -12.44 19.72
C VAL A 390 11.67 -11.96 18.65
N ASP A 391 12.06 -12.89 17.78
CA ASP A 391 12.84 -12.62 16.58
C ASP A 391 12.50 -13.65 15.48
N SER A 392 13.21 -13.59 14.37
CA SER A 392 12.98 -14.47 13.22
C SER A 392 13.33 -15.94 13.50
N THR A 393 14.03 -16.28 14.59
CA THR A 393 14.27 -17.69 14.94
C THR A 393 12.97 -18.41 15.29
N MET A 394 11.92 -17.70 15.73
CA MET A 394 10.59 -18.29 15.92
C MET A 394 10.02 -18.87 14.62
N ILE A 395 10.23 -18.17 13.50
CA ILE A 395 9.81 -18.62 12.16
C ILE A 395 10.72 -19.77 11.70
N GLU A 396 12.03 -19.65 11.94
CA GLU A 396 12.99 -20.72 11.63
C GLU A 396 12.65 -22.02 12.36
N GLU A 397 12.38 -21.96 13.66
CA GLU A 397 12.01 -23.10 14.50
C GLU A 397 10.71 -23.74 14.01
N ALA A 398 9.70 -22.93 13.66
CA ALA A 398 8.44 -23.43 13.10
C ALA A 398 8.64 -24.12 11.74
N LEU A 399 9.51 -23.58 10.87
CA LEU A 399 9.91 -24.22 9.61
C LEU A 399 10.61 -25.56 9.87
N ARG A 400 11.59 -25.58 10.78
CA ARG A 400 12.32 -26.82 11.11
C ARG A 400 11.40 -27.87 11.73
N ALA A 401 10.43 -27.46 12.55
CA ALA A 401 9.43 -28.33 13.15
C ALA A 401 8.49 -28.97 12.10
N SER A 402 8.22 -28.29 10.98
CA SER A 402 7.45 -28.86 9.86
C SER A 402 8.26 -29.83 8.97
N GLY A 403 9.55 -30.01 9.27
CA GLY A 403 10.47 -30.85 8.50
C GLY A 403 11.20 -30.11 7.38
N TYR A 404 11.03 -28.78 7.28
CA TYR A 404 11.75 -27.96 6.33
C TYR A 404 13.25 -27.90 6.68
N LYS A 405 14.13 -28.13 5.69
CA LYS A 405 15.58 -28.33 5.94
C LYS A 405 16.44 -27.14 5.53
N THR A 406 16.01 -26.38 4.53
CA THR A 406 16.82 -25.40 3.81
C THR A 406 16.48 -23.98 4.24
N VAL A 407 16.65 -23.70 5.54
CA VAL A 407 16.44 -22.37 6.12
C VAL A 407 17.72 -21.84 6.78
N ALA A 408 17.98 -20.54 6.60
CA ALA A 408 19.06 -19.79 7.26
C ALA A 408 18.52 -18.49 7.86
N TYR A 409 18.89 -18.19 9.10
CA TYR A 409 18.65 -16.88 9.72
C TYR A 409 19.93 -16.04 9.69
N LEU A 410 19.88 -14.89 9.03
CA LEU A 410 21.01 -13.98 8.82
C LEU A 410 20.57 -12.55 9.19
N PRO A 411 20.77 -12.13 10.46
CA PRO A 411 20.32 -10.82 10.92
C PRO A 411 21.16 -9.67 10.36
N ASP A 412 22.41 -9.94 9.99
CA ASP A 412 23.31 -8.97 9.36
C ASP A 412 23.09 -8.97 7.85
N ARG A 413 22.81 -7.79 7.27
CA ARG A 413 22.46 -7.67 5.84
C ARG A 413 23.64 -8.01 4.93
N GLU A 414 24.86 -7.61 5.30
CA GLU A 414 26.05 -7.89 4.49
C GLU A 414 26.29 -9.40 4.39
N GLN A 415 26.20 -10.11 5.53
CA GLN A 415 26.24 -11.57 5.57
C GLN A 415 25.09 -12.22 4.80
N LEU A 416 23.89 -11.65 4.88
CA LEU A 416 22.73 -12.12 4.12
C LEU A 416 23.01 -12.05 2.61
N VAL A 417 23.47 -10.90 2.11
CA VAL A 417 23.80 -10.73 0.68
C VAL A 417 24.92 -11.67 0.25
N ALA A 418 26.00 -11.78 1.05
CA ALA A 418 27.10 -12.70 0.75
C ALA A 418 26.62 -14.15 0.65
N HIS A 419 25.77 -14.60 1.59
CA HIS A 419 25.18 -15.93 1.57
C HIS A 419 24.30 -16.15 0.32
N LEU A 420 23.51 -15.15 -0.08
CA LEU A 420 22.71 -15.23 -1.30
C LEU A 420 23.59 -15.42 -2.54
N VAL A 421 24.69 -14.68 -2.66
CA VAL A 421 25.65 -14.84 -3.76
C VAL A 421 26.21 -16.27 -3.81
N ASP A 422 26.51 -16.86 -2.65
CA ASP A 422 27.07 -18.22 -2.57
C ASP A 422 26.06 -19.33 -2.92
N ILE A 423 24.78 -19.17 -2.56
CA ILE A 423 23.76 -20.22 -2.76
C ILE A 423 23.01 -20.11 -4.09
N CYS A 424 22.98 -18.91 -4.69
CA CYS A 424 22.23 -18.66 -5.91
C CYS A 424 22.89 -19.32 -7.11
N ARG A 425 22.04 -19.81 -8.03
CA ARG A 425 22.46 -20.52 -9.24
C ARG A 425 21.63 -20.07 -10.43
N ARG A 426 22.17 -20.22 -11.63
CA ARG A 426 21.43 -19.98 -12.88
C ARG A 426 20.10 -20.76 -12.87
N GLY A 427 19.01 -20.06 -13.16
CA GLY A 427 17.66 -20.62 -13.11
C GLY A 427 16.94 -20.42 -11.77
N ASP A 428 17.58 -19.78 -10.79
CA ASP A 428 16.92 -19.37 -9.55
C ASP A 428 16.05 -18.11 -9.78
N LEU A 429 15.01 -18.00 -8.96
CA LEU A 429 14.24 -16.78 -8.69
C LEU A 429 14.44 -16.44 -7.21
N VAL A 430 15.07 -15.30 -6.94
CA VAL A 430 15.20 -14.74 -5.59
C VAL A 430 14.04 -13.79 -5.36
N LEU A 431 13.15 -14.15 -4.45
CA LEU A 431 11.98 -13.36 -4.07
C LEU A 431 12.26 -12.71 -2.71
N VAL A 432 12.48 -11.39 -2.73
CA VAL A 432 12.73 -10.58 -1.54
C VAL A 432 11.40 -9.99 -1.05
N MET A 433 11.01 -10.30 0.19
CA MET A 433 9.70 -9.99 0.74
C MET A 433 9.81 -9.24 2.08
N GLY A 434 9.08 -8.14 2.22
CA GLY A 434 8.87 -7.45 3.48
C GLY A 434 8.55 -5.95 3.33
N ALA A 435 7.90 -5.37 4.34
CA ALA A 435 7.51 -3.96 4.33
C ALA A 435 8.62 -2.99 4.81
N GLY A 436 9.71 -3.52 5.36
CA GLY A 436 10.84 -2.73 5.85
C GLY A 436 11.84 -2.35 4.77
N ASP A 437 13.10 -2.28 5.17
CA ASP A 437 14.26 -1.89 4.35
C ASP A 437 14.86 -3.04 3.53
N ILE A 438 14.28 -4.25 3.60
CA ILE A 438 14.76 -5.43 2.86
C ILE A 438 14.83 -5.22 1.33
N GLY A 439 14.08 -4.26 0.78
CA GLY A 439 14.21 -3.88 -0.64
C GLY A 439 15.63 -3.42 -1.04
N GLU A 440 16.40 -2.88 -0.10
CA GLU A 440 17.81 -2.52 -0.32
C GLU A 440 18.68 -3.76 -0.57
N THR A 441 18.36 -4.89 0.08
CA THR A 441 19.03 -6.18 -0.12
C THR A 441 18.89 -6.68 -1.56
N ALA A 442 17.75 -6.43 -2.20
CA ALA A 442 17.55 -6.78 -3.60
C ALA A 442 18.50 -5.99 -4.52
N GLY A 443 18.73 -4.70 -4.22
CA GLY A 443 19.66 -3.85 -4.96
C GLY A 443 21.13 -4.25 -4.75
N GLU A 444 21.52 -4.52 -3.51
CA GLU A 444 22.86 -4.97 -3.15
C GLU A 444 23.20 -6.33 -3.80
N LEU A 445 22.26 -7.28 -3.78
CA LEU A 445 22.42 -8.57 -4.45
C LEU A 445 22.64 -8.42 -5.96
N ILE A 446 21.85 -7.56 -6.61
CA ILE A 446 22.00 -7.28 -8.05
C ILE A 446 23.39 -6.74 -8.35
N ALA A 447 23.87 -5.77 -7.56
CA ALA A 447 25.20 -5.19 -7.73
C ALA A 447 26.30 -6.25 -7.57
N ALA A 448 26.17 -7.14 -6.56
CA ALA A 448 27.11 -8.21 -6.31
C ALA A 448 27.13 -9.26 -7.44
N LEU A 449 25.96 -9.69 -7.93
CA LEU A 449 25.86 -10.64 -9.04
C LEU A 449 26.43 -10.06 -10.35
N ALA A 450 26.18 -8.77 -10.63
CA ALA A 450 26.71 -8.10 -11.81
C ALA A 450 28.25 -7.97 -11.77
N ALA A 451 28.83 -7.71 -10.60
CA ALA A 451 30.29 -7.66 -10.44
C ALA A 451 30.96 -9.03 -10.68
N GLY A 452 30.28 -10.13 -10.32
CA GLY A 452 30.75 -11.49 -10.54
C GLY A 452 30.76 -11.96 -12.01
N GLU A 453 29.97 -11.34 -12.90
CA GLU A 453 29.99 -11.65 -14.34
C GLU A 453 31.21 -11.08 -15.08
N HIS A 454 31.96 -10.17 -14.44
CA HIS A 454 33.12 -9.49 -15.02
C HIS A 454 34.47 -9.99 -14.47
N SER A 455 34.47 -10.97 -13.57
CA SER A 455 35.65 -11.73 -13.12
C SER A 455 35.65 -13.11 -13.76
#